data_AF-A0A7D3X135-F1
#
_entry.id   AF-A0A7D3X135-F1
#
_cell.length_a   1.000
_cell.length_b   1.000
_cell.length_c   1.000
_cell.angle_alpha   90.00
_cell.angle_beta   90.00
_cell.angle_gamma   90.00
#
_symmetry.space_group_name_H-M   'P 1'
#
loop_
_entity.id
_entity.type
_entity.pdbx_description
1 polymer ?
#
loop_
_entity_poly.entity_id
_entity_poly.type
_entity_poly.pdbx_seq_one_letter_code
_entity_poly.pdbx_strand_id
1 'polypeptide(L)'
;MEISLLLAELQTELQDVFARVDAWFERPASLRAFVPSDQGWAINEVLNHIGLTNHYLLILIEKGTAKTLANVQGRDLLLEVSGYQFPREKLAAIGTLHAFPWQRPEHMEPRTNPRQQAVVRQQLHEQLAQLLGCLARLPHGEGLLYQTTMSVNELG
;
A
#
# COMPACT_ATOMS: atom_id res chain seq x y z
N MET A 1 13.12 6.39 -17.74
CA MET A 1 12.98 7.04 -16.42
C MET A 1 14.01 6.40 -15.53
N GLU A 2 14.90 7.20 -14.94
CA GLU A 2 15.91 6.65 -14.02
C GLU A 2 15.22 5.99 -12.83
N ILE A 3 15.63 4.77 -12.48
CA ILE A 3 15.02 4.00 -11.39
C ILE A 3 15.10 4.74 -10.05
N SER A 4 16.18 5.50 -9.84
CA SER A 4 16.39 6.34 -8.66
C SER A 4 15.34 7.46 -8.53
N LEU A 5 14.90 8.05 -9.65
CA LEU A 5 13.82 9.04 -9.65
C LEU A 5 12.50 8.39 -9.27
N LEU A 6 12.20 7.20 -9.81
CA LEU A 6 11.00 6.46 -9.43
C LEU A 6 10.99 6.10 -7.94
N LEU A 7 12.12 5.63 -7.39
CA LEU A 7 12.22 5.31 -5.96
C LEU A 7 12.00 6.55 -5.09
N ALA A 8 12.55 7.70 -5.48
CA ALA A 8 12.33 8.97 -4.78
C ALA A 8 10.85 9.40 -4.86
N GLU A 9 10.23 9.31 -6.03
CA GLU A 9 8.80 9.59 -6.20
C GLU A 9 7.93 8.67 -5.34
N LEU A 10 8.22 7.36 -5.31
CA LEU A 10 7.49 6.39 -4.47
C LEU A 10 7.64 6.72 -2.99
N GLN A 11 8.84 7.09 -2.54
CA GLN A 11 9.07 7.50 -1.17
C GLN A 11 8.24 8.73 -0.80
N THR A 12 8.25 9.77 -1.65
CA THR A 12 7.44 10.98 -1.44
C THR A 12 5.95 10.67 -1.43
N GLU A 13 5.45 9.90 -2.40
CA GLU A 13 4.03 9.54 -2.46
C GLU A 13 3.59 8.75 -1.23
N LEU A 14 4.40 7.80 -0.75
CA LEU A 14 4.12 7.06 0.49
C LEU A 14 3.98 8.01 1.67
N GLN A 15 4.92 8.94 1.85
CA GLN A 15 4.87 9.90 2.95
C GLN A 15 3.63 10.82 2.84
N ASP A 16 3.35 11.33 1.66
CA ASP A 16 2.25 12.25 1.42
C ASP A 16 0.89 11.57 1.58
N VAL A 17 0.71 10.35 1.05
CA VAL A 17 -0.53 9.57 1.23
C VAL A 17 -0.78 9.30 2.70
N PHE A 18 0.22 8.81 3.43
CA PHE A 18 0.06 8.49 4.85
C PHE A 18 -0.20 9.76 5.68
N ALA A 19 0.41 10.89 5.36
CA ALA A 19 0.10 12.17 6.00
C ALA A 19 -1.35 12.63 5.73
N ARG A 20 -1.84 12.47 4.49
CA ARG A 20 -3.25 12.76 4.15
C ARG A 20 -4.22 11.86 4.89
N VAL A 21 -3.89 10.58 5.04
CA VAL A 21 -4.68 9.62 5.84
C VAL A 21 -4.65 9.99 7.32
N ASP A 22 -3.47 10.30 7.87
CA ASP A 22 -3.29 10.65 9.28
C ASP A 22 -4.10 11.89 9.68
N ALA A 23 -4.17 12.89 8.81
CA ALA A 23 -4.95 14.10 9.04
C ALA A 23 -6.45 13.85 9.29
N TRP A 24 -7.00 12.69 8.87
CA TRP A 24 -8.38 12.33 9.20
C TRP A 24 -8.59 12.01 10.67
N PHE A 25 -7.57 11.56 11.40
CA PHE A 25 -7.66 11.33 12.85
C PHE A 25 -7.79 12.61 13.67
N GLU A 26 -7.55 13.77 13.07
CA GLU A 26 -7.72 15.09 13.71
C GLU A 26 -9.12 15.68 13.49
N ARG A 27 -9.95 15.07 12.63
CA ARG A 27 -11.31 15.56 12.37
C ARG A 27 -12.26 15.29 13.54
N PRO A 28 -13.32 16.09 13.76
CA PRO A 28 -14.25 15.87 14.87
C PRO A 28 -14.79 14.44 14.93
N ALA A 29 -14.89 13.87 16.14
CA ALA A 29 -15.34 12.48 16.32
C ALA A 29 -16.72 12.21 15.73
N SER A 30 -17.63 13.18 15.79
CA SER A 30 -18.96 13.12 15.18
C SER A 30 -18.90 12.96 13.65
N LEU A 31 -18.00 13.69 13.00
CA LEU A 31 -17.77 13.57 11.56
C LEU A 31 -17.16 12.19 11.24
N ARG A 32 -16.19 11.74 12.04
CA ARG A 32 -15.52 10.45 11.77
C ARG A 32 -16.42 9.23 11.98
N ALA A 33 -17.43 9.36 12.84
CA ALA A 33 -18.41 8.33 13.16
C ALA A 33 -19.69 8.41 12.30
N PHE A 34 -19.80 9.39 11.41
CA PHE A 34 -20.95 9.52 10.52
C PHE A 34 -21.04 8.32 9.57
N VAL A 35 -22.20 7.66 9.55
CA VAL A 35 -22.52 6.57 8.62
C VAL A 35 -23.39 7.14 7.50
N PRO A 36 -22.97 7.02 6.23
CA PRO A 36 -23.76 7.45 5.07
C PRO A 36 -25.11 6.72 4.95
N SER A 37 -26.07 7.33 4.25
CA SER A 37 -27.43 6.79 4.10
C SER A 37 -27.49 5.46 3.35
N ASP A 38 -26.53 5.23 2.45
CA ASP A 38 -26.38 3.98 1.69
C ASP A 38 -25.72 2.85 2.50
N GLN A 39 -25.52 3.05 3.82
CA GLN A 39 -24.87 2.11 4.73
C GLN A 39 -23.39 1.83 4.40
N GLY A 40 -22.77 2.72 3.61
CA GLY A 40 -21.33 2.76 3.41
C GLY A 40 -20.56 2.92 4.71
N TRP A 41 -19.24 2.87 4.61
CA TRP A 41 -18.39 2.94 5.79
C TRP A 41 -18.26 4.37 6.34
N ALA A 42 -18.28 4.48 7.66
CA ALA A 42 -17.83 5.68 8.35
C ALA A 42 -16.32 5.88 8.16
N ILE A 43 -15.81 7.11 8.35
CA ILE A 43 -14.37 7.41 8.19
C ILE A 43 -13.53 6.52 9.12
N ASN A 44 -13.95 6.30 10.36
CA ASN A 44 -13.27 5.38 11.29
C ASN A 44 -13.14 3.95 10.73
N GLU A 45 -14.14 3.49 9.98
CA GLU A 45 -14.15 2.16 9.34
C GLU A 45 -13.24 2.15 8.11
N VAL A 46 -13.24 3.23 7.31
CA VAL A 46 -12.30 3.40 6.18
C VAL A 46 -10.85 3.40 6.66
N LEU A 47 -10.53 4.16 7.71
CA LEU A 47 -9.19 4.19 8.30
C LEU A 47 -8.75 2.82 8.81
N ASN A 48 -9.66 2.09 9.47
CA ASN A 48 -9.41 0.73 9.91
C ASN A 48 -9.15 -0.21 8.72
N HIS A 49 -9.95 -0.10 7.66
CA HIS A 49 -9.79 -0.90 6.44
C HIS A 49 -8.42 -0.68 5.80
N ILE A 50 -7.97 0.58 5.66
CA ILE A 50 -6.62 0.89 5.15
C ILE A 50 -5.56 0.14 5.96
N GLY A 51 -5.61 0.23 7.30
CA GLY A 51 -4.67 -0.47 8.17
C GLY A 51 -4.73 -2.00 8.03
N LEU A 52 -5.92 -2.59 7.89
CA LEU A 52 -6.09 -4.03 7.66
C LEU A 52 -5.52 -4.45 6.31
N THR A 53 -5.85 -3.76 5.22
CA THR A 53 -5.34 -4.07 3.88
C THR A 53 -3.82 -3.91 3.81
N ASN A 54 -3.28 -2.82 4.34
CA ASN A 54 -1.83 -2.59 4.42
C ASN A 54 -1.10 -3.73 5.14
N HIS A 55 -1.68 -4.30 6.19
CA HIS A 55 -1.05 -5.39 6.94
C HIS A 55 -0.76 -6.60 6.04
N TYR A 56 -1.74 -7.02 5.23
CA TYR A 56 -1.56 -8.18 4.36
C TYR A 56 -0.69 -7.88 3.14
N LEU A 57 -0.78 -6.66 2.58
CA LEU A 57 0.11 -6.24 1.50
C LEU A 57 1.57 -6.16 1.98
N LEU A 58 1.80 -5.66 3.19
CA LEU A 58 3.14 -5.60 3.78
C LEU A 58 3.77 -6.98 3.95
N ILE A 59 3.00 -8.00 4.35
CA ILE A 59 3.50 -9.38 4.40
C ILE A 59 4.03 -9.83 3.03
N LEU A 60 3.36 -9.46 1.94
CA LEU A 60 3.81 -9.78 0.59
C LEU A 60 5.04 -8.98 0.19
N ILE A 61 5.05 -7.68 0.47
CA ILE A 61 6.16 -6.78 0.19
C ILE A 61 7.42 -7.24 0.92
N GLU A 62 7.36 -7.52 2.21
CA GLU A 62 8.50 -7.98 3.01
C GLU A 62 9.05 -9.32 2.50
N LYS A 63 8.17 -10.26 2.15
CA LYS A 63 8.56 -11.53 1.52
C LYS A 63 9.24 -11.29 0.17
N GLY A 64 8.71 -10.38 -0.64
CA GLY A 64 9.28 -9.98 -1.93
C GLY A 64 10.66 -9.35 -1.78
N THR A 65 10.82 -8.42 -0.83
CA THR A 65 12.11 -7.81 -0.47
C THR A 65 13.12 -8.86 -0.05
N ALA A 66 12.75 -9.80 0.84
CA ALA A 66 13.64 -10.85 1.29
C ALA A 66 14.07 -11.79 0.15
N LYS A 67 13.12 -12.24 -0.69
CA LYS A 67 13.41 -13.10 -1.85
C LYS A 67 14.31 -12.43 -2.86
N THR A 68 14.04 -11.16 -3.15
CA THR A 68 14.85 -10.34 -4.06
C THR A 68 16.30 -10.29 -3.59
N LEU A 69 16.53 -9.94 -2.33
CA LEU A 69 17.88 -9.83 -1.77
C LEU A 69 18.62 -11.18 -1.76
N ALA A 70 17.91 -12.29 -1.62
CA ALA A 70 18.48 -13.63 -1.74
C ALA A 70 18.83 -14.01 -3.21
N ASN A 71 18.10 -13.45 -4.19
CA ASN A 71 18.20 -13.82 -5.61
C ASN A 71 19.14 -12.94 -6.44
N VAL A 72 19.73 -11.87 -5.87
CA VAL A 72 20.58 -10.89 -6.59
C VAL A 72 21.74 -11.56 -7.34
N GLN A 73 22.21 -12.72 -6.88
CA GLN A 73 23.34 -13.42 -7.51
C GLN A 73 23.01 -14.15 -8.83
N GLY A 74 21.73 -14.28 -9.20
CA GLY A 74 21.29 -15.10 -10.34
C GLY A 74 20.60 -14.38 -11.49
N ARG A 75 20.45 -13.05 -11.43
CA ARG A 75 19.68 -12.27 -12.42
C ARG A 75 20.38 -10.94 -12.76
N ASP A 76 20.24 -10.51 -14.01
CA ASP A 76 20.82 -9.26 -14.49
C ASP A 76 19.90 -8.07 -14.16
N LEU A 77 20.18 -7.40 -13.05
CA LEU A 77 19.43 -6.22 -12.62
C LEU A 77 19.47 -5.08 -13.64
N LEU A 78 20.58 -4.90 -14.35
CA LEU A 78 20.73 -3.81 -15.33
C LEU A 78 19.78 -4.02 -16.50
N LEU A 79 19.64 -5.27 -16.96
CA LEU A 79 18.68 -5.63 -17.99
C LEU A 79 17.24 -5.30 -17.57
N GLU A 80 16.83 -5.76 -16.38
CA GLU A 80 15.48 -5.52 -15.85
C GLU A 80 15.17 -4.04 -15.69
N VAL A 81 16.10 -3.26 -15.13
CA VAL A 81 15.93 -1.81 -14.93
C VAL A 81 15.83 -1.08 -16.28
N SER A 82 16.63 -1.46 -17.27
CA SER A 82 16.67 -0.77 -18.57
C SER A 82 15.35 -0.88 -19.36
N GLY A 83 14.63 -1.99 -19.19
CA GLY A 83 13.35 -2.24 -19.87
C GLY A 83 12.12 -1.84 -19.07
N TYR A 84 12.28 -1.42 -17.81
CA TYR A 84 11.15 -1.25 -16.91
C TYR A 84 10.32 0.00 -17.20
N GLN A 85 9.01 -0.20 -17.25
CA GLN A 85 8.01 0.88 -17.31
C GLN A 85 7.07 0.74 -16.12
N PHE A 86 7.05 1.77 -15.27
CA PHE A 86 6.16 1.80 -14.12
C PHE A 86 4.70 1.95 -14.59
N PRO A 87 3.79 1.04 -14.22
CA PRO A 87 2.44 0.96 -14.80
C PRO A 87 1.48 1.98 -14.17
N ARG A 88 1.79 3.29 -14.30
CA ARG A 88 1.04 4.40 -13.67
C ARG A 88 -0.45 4.36 -13.97
N GLU A 89 -0.82 4.13 -15.23
CA GLU A 89 -2.24 4.11 -15.64
C GLU A 89 -3.00 2.95 -15.00
N LYS A 90 -2.39 1.76 -14.92
CA LYS A 90 -3.00 0.61 -14.24
C LYS A 90 -3.20 0.87 -12.76
N LEU A 91 -2.23 1.51 -12.10
CA LEU A 91 -2.32 1.88 -10.68
C LEU A 91 -3.35 3.01 -10.45
N ALA A 92 -3.44 3.99 -11.34
CA ALA A 92 -4.42 5.07 -11.25
C ALA A 92 -5.87 4.55 -11.32
N ALA A 93 -6.11 3.49 -12.10
CA ALA A 93 -7.42 2.85 -12.17
C ALA A 93 -7.91 2.30 -10.82
N ILE A 94 -7.00 1.94 -9.90
CA ILE A 94 -7.36 1.46 -8.54
C ILE A 94 -8.13 2.52 -7.76
N GLY A 95 -7.76 3.80 -7.93
CA GLY A 95 -8.40 4.92 -7.23
C GLY A 95 -9.78 5.30 -7.81
N THR A 96 -10.19 4.69 -8.91
CA THR A 96 -11.48 4.98 -9.55
C THR A 96 -12.56 4.07 -9.00
N LEU A 97 -13.62 4.65 -8.44
CA LEU A 97 -14.76 3.92 -7.90
C LEU A 97 -15.34 2.98 -8.98
N HIS A 98 -15.48 1.70 -8.64
CA HIS A 98 -16.01 0.65 -9.52
C HIS A 98 -15.20 0.37 -10.80
N ALA A 99 -13.92 0.78 -10.87
CA ALA A 99 -13.07 0.45 -12.02
C ALA A 99 -12.93 -1.06 -12.27
N PHE A 100 -13.00 -1.86 -11.21
CA PHE A 100 -13.08 -3.31 -11.28
C PHE A 100 -13.70 -3.89 -9.99
N PRO A 101 -14.20 -5.13 -10.00
CA PRO A 101 -14.75 -5.78 -8.81
C PRO A 101 -13.67 -5.97 -7.75
N TRP A 102 -13.76 -5.22 -6.64
CA TRP A 102 -12.86 -5.40 -5.51
C TRP A 102 -13.43 -6.48 -4.58
N GLN A 103 -12.86 -7.68 -4.65
CA GLN A 103 -13.19 -8.73 -3.69
C GLN A 103 -12.39 -8.51 -2.42
N ARG A 104 -13.07 -8.01 -1.37
CA ARG A 104 -12.50 -7.84 -0.03
C ARG A 104 -12.67 -9.13 0.78
N PRO A 105 -11.58 -9.76 1.26
CA PRO A 105 -11.68 -10.85 2.22
C PRO A 105 -12.26 -10.40 3.57
N GLU A 106 -12.92 -11.30 4.29
CA GLU A 106 -13.56 -11.02 5.58
C GLU A 106 -12.62 -10.40 6.63
N HIS A 107 -11.35 -10.83 6.65
CA HIS A 107 -10.35 -10.30 7.59
C HIS A 107 -9.92 -8.85 7.29
N MET A 108 -10.31 -8.29 6.15
CA MET A 108 -10.13 -6.87 5.81
C MET A 108 -11.41 -6.05 6.03
N GLU A 109 -12.51 -6.66 6.48
CA GLU A 109 -13.74 -5.94 6.80
C GLU A 109 -13.61 -5.20 8.15
N PRO A 110 -13.67 -3.86 8.18
CA PRO A 110 -13.51 -3.09 9.40
C PRO A 110 -14.63 -3.31 10.43
N ARG A 111 -15.82 -3.77 10.01
CA ARG A 111 -16.95 -4.08 10.91
C ARG A 111 -16.80 -5.42 11.65
N THR A 112 -16.14 -6.41 11.05
CA THR A 112 -15.88 -7.70 11.71
C THR A 112 -14.69 -7.63 12.67
N ASN A 113 -13.81 -6.64 12.49
CA ASN A 113 -12.66 -6.38 13.35
C ASN A 113 -12.57 -4.89 13.76
N PRO A 114 -13.50 -4.39 14.60
CA PRO A 114 -13.49 -3.01 15.05
C PRO A 114 -12.31 -2.75 15.98
N ARG A 115 -11.57 -1.67 15.72
CA ARG A 115 -10.38 -1.30 16.50
C ARG A 115 -10.46 0.13 17.00
N GLN A 116 -9.81 0.36 18.15
CA GLN A 116 -9.68 1.71 18.72
C GLN A 116 -8.87 2.59 17.77
N GLN A 117 -9.33 3.83 17.55
CA GLN A 117 -8.72 4.72 16.57
C GLN A 117 -7.25 5.04 16.87
N ALA A 118 -6.87 5.12 18.15
CA ALA A 118 -5.47 5.29 18.55
C ALA A 118 -4.59 4.11 18.10
N VAL A 119 -5.10 2.87 18.19
CA VAL A 119 -4.40 1.67 17.74
C VAL A 119 -4.27 1.65 16.22
N VAL A 120 -5.34 1.99 15.49
CA VAL A 120 -5.31 2.07 14.02
C VAL A 120 -4.30 3.12 13.55
N ARG A 121 -4.30 4.30 14.16
CA ARG A 121 -3.35 5.37 13.83
C ARG A 121 -1.90 4.96 14.07
N GLN A 122 -1.62 4.36 15.23
CA GLN A 122 -0.29 3.86 15.57
C GLN A 122 0.16 2.78 14.58
N GLN A 123 -0.72 1.84 14.24
CA GLN A 123 -0.44 0.82 13.23
C GLN A 123 -0.07 1.44 11.87
N LEU A 124 -0.81 2.48 11.42
CA LEU A 124 -0.51 3.13 10.13
C LEU A 124 0.88 3.79 10.14
N HIS A 125 1.30 4.41 11.24
CA HIS A 125 2.66 4.93 11.38
C HIS A 125 3.73 3.82 11.30
N GLU A 126 3.50 2.70 11.98
CA GLU A 126 4.40 1.54 11.94
C GLU A 126 4.47 0.95 10.53
N GLN A 127 3.35 0.88 9.82
CA GLN A 127 3.27 0.39 8.44
C GLN A 127 4.02 1.30 7.46
N LEU A 128 3.92 2.63 7.61
CA LEU A 128 4.74 3.55 6.82
C LEU A 128 6.23 3.30 7.05
N ALA A 129 6.65 3.17 8.32
CA ALA A 129 8.04 2.90 8.66
C ALA A 129 8.52 1.57 8.05
N GLN A 130 7.69 0.52 8.07
CA GLN A 130 7.99 -0.77 7.46
C GLN A 130 8.13 -0.67 5.92
N LEU A 131 7.22 0.05 5.25
CA LEU A 131 7.29 0.27 3.80
C LEU A 131 8.56 1.01 3.41
N LEU A 132 8.87 2.11 4.09
CA LEU A 132 10.09 2.88 3.87
C LEU A 132 11.35 2.05 4.15
N GLY A 133 11.32 1.20 5.19
CA GLY A 133 12.39 0.25 5.48
C GLY A 133 12.59 -0.79 4.38
N CYS A 134 11.51 -1.28 3.76
CA CYS A 134 11.60 -2.18 2.61
C CYS A 134 12.19 -1.48 1.39
N LEU A 135 11.74 -0.25 1.09
CA LEU A 135 12.22 0.54 -0.04
C LEU A 135 13.70 0.88 0.09
N ALA A 136 14.15 1.28 1.28
CA ALA A 136 15.54 1.62 1.57
C ALA A 136 16.52 0.43 1.40
N ARG A 137 16.03 -0.80 1.50
CA ARG A 137 16.81 -2.02 1.26
C ARG A 137 16.96 -2.37 -0.22
N LEU A 138 16.24 -1.68 -1.11
CA LEU A 138 16.22 -1.93 -2.54
C LEU A 138 16.58 -0.66 -3.34
N PRO A 139 17.75 -0.02 -3.06
CA PRO A 139 18.08 1.31 -3.59
C PRO A 139 18.37 1.34 -5.09
N HIS A 140 18.57 0.20 -5.75
CA HIS A 140 18.87 0.10 -7.17
C HIS A 140 17.71 -0.47 -7.99
N GLY A 141 16.53 -0.64 -7.38
CA GLY A 141 15.37 -1.23 -8.02
C GLY A 141 15.39 -2.76 -8.01
N GLU A 142 16.10 -3.37 -7.07
CA GLU A 142 16.21 -4.82 -6.93
C GLU A 142 14.84 -5.49 -6.87
N GLY A 143 13.79 -4.80 -6.39
CA GLY A 143 12.41 -5.31 -6.36
C GLY A 143 11.89 -5.81 -7.72
N LEU A 144 12.47 -5.38 -8.85
CA LEU A 144 12.15 -5.90 -10.18
C LEU A 144 12.53 -7.38 -10.36
N LEU A 145 13.47 -7.90 -9.57
CA LEU A 145 13.92 -9.29 -9.64
C LEU A 145 12.88 -10.29 -9.11
N TYR A 146 11.83 -9.82 -8.42
CA TYR A 146 10.76 -10.66 -7.92
C TYR A 146 9.42 -9.93 -7.92
N GLN A 147 8.55 -10.29 -8.87
CA GLN A 147 7.21 -9.73 -8.98
C GLN A 147 6.15 -10.68 -8.39
N THR A 148 5.14 -10.11 -7.75
CA THR A 148 3.96 -10.84 -7.29
C THR A 148 2.73 -9.99 -7.61
N THR A 149 1.90 -10.45 -8.53
CA THR A 149 0.66 -9.77 -8.90
C THR A 149 -0.50 -10.27 -8.06
N MET A 150 -1.36 -9.36 -7.63
CA MET A 150 -2.69 -9.69 -7.16
C MET A 150 -3.56 -10.17 -8.32
N SER A 151 -4.46 -11.12 -8.04
CA SER A 151 -5.44 -11.62 -9.02
C SER A 151 -6.43 -10.54 -9.51
N VAL A 152 -6.48 -9.41 -8.82
CA VAL A 152 -7.32 -8.28 -9.16
C VAL A 152 -6.54 -7.38 -10.13
N ASN A 153 -6.90 -7.44 -11.42
CA ASN A 153 -6.38 -6.59 -12.50
C ASN A 153 -4.85 -6.69 -12.75
N GLU A 154 -4.23 -7.82 -12.37
CA GLU A 154 -2.78 -8.08 -12.53
C GLU A 154 -1.90 -6.98 -11.92
N LEU A 155 -2.41 -6.35 -10.85
CA LEU A 155 -1.71 -5.28 -10.15
C LEU A 155 -0.73 -5.93 -9.16
N GLY A 156 0.56 -5.71 -9.36
CA GLY A 156 1.67 -6.26 -8.56
C GLY A 156 2.84 -5.33 -8.50
#